data_AF-A0A377PIR1-F1
#
_entry.id   AF-A0A377PIR1-F1
#
_cell.length_a   1.000
_cell.length_b   1.000
_cell.length_c   1.000
_cell.angle_alpha   90.00
_cell.angle_beta   90.00
_cell.angle_gamma   90.00
#
_symmetry.space_group_name_H-M   'P 1'
#
loop_
_entity.id
_entity.type
_entity.pdbx_description
1 polymer ?
#
loop_
_entity_poly.entity_id
_entity_poly.type
_entity_poly.pdbx_seq_one_letter_code
_entity_poly.pdbx_strand_id
1 'polypeptide(L)'
;MTQTVHFQGNPVHVAGKIPQAGDKAKPFKLVAKDLSDVDLASLAGKRKILNIFPSIDTGVCAASVRKFNQLASQTDNAVVLCISADLPFAQSRFCGAEGLKQRHHTVDPAWWRLQA
;
A
#
# COMPACT_ATOMS: atom_id res chain seq x y z
N MET A 1 18.24 6.69 -10.03
CA MET A 1 18.09 5.38 -10.70
C MET A 1 16.62 5.13 -10.93
N THR A 2 16.25 4.65 -12.12
CA THR A 2 14.86 4.41 -12.54
C THR A 2 14.69 2.93 -12.87
N GLN A 3 13.55 2.36 -12.50
CA GLN A 3 13.17 0.98 -12.81
C GLN A 3 12.16 0.99 -13.97
N THR A 4 12.09 -0.07 -14.78
CA THR A 4 11.12 -0.17 -15.88
C THR A 4 10.15 -1.31 -15.59
N VAL A 5 8.86 -0.97 -15.56
CA VAL A 5 7.74 -1.93 -15.50
C VAL A 5 6.95 -1.85 -16.80
N HIS A 6 5.98 -2.75 -17.00
CA HIS A 6 5.18 -2.78 -18.22
C HIS A 6 3.69 -2.64 -17.90
N PHE A 7 2.99 -1.78 -18.64
CA PHE A 7 1.53 -1.65 -18.60
C PHE A 7 0.97 -2.02 -19.97
N GLN A 8 0.24 -3.13 -20.04
CA GLN A 8 -0.29 -3.67 -21.31
C GLN A 8 0.80 -3.84 -22.39
N GLY A 9 2.02 -4.23 -21.97
CA GLY A 9 3.17 -4.37 -22.86
C GLY A 9 3.97 -3.08 -23.11
N ASN A 10 3.44 -1.91 -22.75
CA ASN A 10 4.14 -0.63 -22.90
C ASN A 10 5.07 -0.37 -21.71
N PRO A 11 6.32 0.07 -21.93
CA PRO A 11 7.26 0.36 -20.84
C PRO A 11 6.82 1.61 -20.06
N VAL A 12 6.90 1.52 -18.74
CA VAL A 12 6.62 2.61 -17.79
C VAL A 12 7.79 2.72 -16.83
N HIS A 13 8.29 3.95 -16.65
CA HIS A 13 9.40 4.21 -15.74
C HIS A 13 8.90 4.49 -14.33
N VAL A 14 9.51 3.83 -13.36
CA VAL A 14 9.27 4.00 -11.93
C VAL A 14 10.48 4.69 -11.32
N ALA A 15 10.25 5.82 -10.67
CA ALA A 15 11.29 6.57 -10.00
C ALA A 15 11.77 5.85 -8.73
N GLY A 16 13.01 6.13 -8.33
CA GLY A 16 13.61 5.56 -7.12
C GLY A 16 13.98 4.07 -7.23
N LYS A 17 14.38 3.52 -6.08
CA LYS A 17 14.80 2.11 -5.92
C LYS A 17 13.89 1.45 -4.90
N ILE A 18 13.32 0.30 -5.26
CA ILE A 18 12.56 -0.51 -4.31
C ILE A 18 13.51 -1.11 -3.27
N PRO A 19 13.18 -1.04 -1.97
CA PRO A 19 14.01 -1.62 -0.91
C PRO A 19 14.28 -3.11 -1.18
N GLN A 20 15.51 -3.53 -0.95
CA GLN A 20 15.93 -4.93 -1.06
C GLN A 20 15.85 -5.62 0.30
N ALA A 21 15.85 -6.95 0.30
CA ALA A 21 15.92 -7.72 1.54
C ALA A 21 17.19 -7.34 2.33
N GLY A 22 17.03 -7.02 3.61
CA GLY A 22 18.10 -6.53 4.47
C GLY A 22 18.23 -5.00 4.54
N ASP A 23 17.59 -4.26 3.64
CA ASP A 23 17.57 -2.80 3.72
C ASP A 23 16.70 -2.33 4.88
N LYS A 24 17.16 -1.28 5.58
CA LYS A 24 16.35 -0.61 6.59
C LYS A 24 15.24 0.19 5.90
N ALA A 25 13.99 -0.12 6.24
CA ALA A 25 12.83 0.62 5.73
C ALA A 25 12.94 2.11 6.12
N LYS A 26 12.79 3.00 5.12
CA LYS A 26 12.78 4.44 5.36
C LYS A 26 11.53 4.83 6.17
N PRO A 27 11.64 5.80 7.08
CA PRO A 27 10.48 6.31 7.80
C PRO A 27 9.51 6.94 6.81
N PHE A 28 8.24 6.78 7.10
CA PHE A 28 7.18 7.33 6.30
C PHE A 28 5.96 7.70 7.12
N LYS A 29 5.17 8.62 6.58
CA LYS A 29 3.81 8.92 7.02
C LYS A 29 2.87 8.64 5.86
N LEU A 30 1.67 8.21 6.17
CA LEU A 30 0.58 8.00 5.22
C LEU A 30 -0.73 8.44 5.89
N VAL A 31 -1.80 8.66 5.13
CA VAL A 31 -3.09 9.13 5.65
C VAL A 31 -4.09 7.99 5.73
N ALA A 32 -4.60 7.68 6.92
CA ALA A 32 -5.61 6.66 7.15
C ALA A 32 -7.01 7.05 6.64
N LYS A 33 -7.93 6.07 6.66
CA LYS A 33 -9.35 6.25 6.28
C LYS A 33 -10.09 7.35 7.06
N ASP A 34 -9.68 7.60 8.29
CA ASP A 34 -10.24 8.61 9.19
C ASP A 34 -9.50 9.95 9.09
N LEU A 35 -8.65 10.09 8.06
CA LEU A 35 -7.79 11.24 7.80
C LEU A 35 -6.70 11.45 8.86
N SER A 36 -6.49 10.49 9.75
CA SER A 36 -5.37 10.53 10.69
C SER A 36 -4.05 10.16 10.00
N ASP A 37 -2.95 10.74 10.46
CA ASP A 37 -1.62 10.35 10.01
C ASP A 37 -1.20 9.03 10.66
N VAL A 38 -0.71 8.09 9.85
CA VAL A 38 -0.10 6.83 10.26
C VAL A 38 1.36 6.86 9.89
N ASP A 39 2.22 6.87 10.89
CA ASP A 39 3.65 6.77 10.73
C ASP A 39 4.15 5.33 10.87
N LEU A 40 5.24 4.98 10.19
CA LEU A 40 5.85 3.66 10.29
C LEU A 40 6.25 3.29 11.74
N ALA A 41 6.56 4.27 12.58
CA ALA A 41 6.99 4.05 13.96
C ALA A 41 5.80 3.64 14.87
N SER A 42 4.59 4.15 14.62
CA SER A 42 3.36 3.69 15.29
C SER A 42 3.10 2.18 15.16
N LEU A 43 3.68 1.55 14.13
CA LEU A 43 3.57 0.12 13.83
C LEU A 43 4.76 -0.70 14.38
N ALA A 44 5.57 -0.14 15.29
CA ALA A 44 6.67 -0.85 15.92
C ALA A 44 6.23 -2.18 16.57
N GLY A 45 7.13 -3.17 16.58
CA GLY A 45 6.87 -4.50 17.14
C GLY A 45 6.03 -5.44 16.27
N LYS A 46 5.37 -4.95 15.22
CA LYS A 46 4.62 -5.77 14.25
C LYS A 46 5.38 -5.97 12.95
N ARG A 47 5.14 -7.08 12.26
CA ARG A 47 5.53 -7.29 10.87
C ARG A 47 4.65 -6.41 9.97
N LYS A 48 5.23 -5.75 8.97
CA LYS A 48 4.50 -4.88 8.04
C LYS A 48 4.54 -5.49 6.65
N ILE A 49 3.36 -5.66 6.06
CA ILE A 49 3.20 -6.10 4.68
C ILE A 49 2.68 -4.87 3.91
N LEU A 50 3.49 -4.34 2.99
CA LEU A 50 3.14 -3.19 2.17
C LEU A 50 2.59 -3.70 0.83
N ASN A 51 1.28 -3.63 0.64
CA ASN A 51 0.63 -3.93 -0.64
C ASN A 51 0.43 -2.62 -1.41
N ILE A 52 1.34 -2.34 -2.35
CA ILE A 52 1.38 -1.08 -3.11
C ILE A 52 0.77 -1.31 -4.49
N PHE A 53 -0.23 -0.52 -4.86
CA PHE A 53 -0.91 -0.63 -6.15
C PHE A 53 -1.29 0.75 -6.72
N PRO A 54 -1.43 0.89 -8.06
CA PRO A 54 -1.71 2.19 -8.68
C PRO A 54 -3.05 2.79 -8.26
N SER A 55 -4.13 1.99 -8.34
CA SER A 55 -5.47 2.39 -7.93
C SER A 55 -6.34 1.18 -7.59
N ILE A 56 -7.11 1.30 -6.51
CA ILE A 56 -8.06 0.28 -6.02
C ILE A 56 -9.26 0.09 -6.95
N ASP A 57 -9.60 1.11 -7.75
CA ASP A 57 -10.74 1.10 -8.67
C ASP A 57 -10.46 0.27 -9.95
N THR A 58 -9.40 -0.53 -9.96
CA THR A 58 -9.07 -1.46 -11.07
C THR A 58 -9.24 -2.91 -10.65
N GLY A 59 -9.87 -3.73 -11.50
CA GLY A 59 -10.29 -5.10 -11.15
C GLY A 59 -9.16 -6.04 -10.69
N VAL A 60 -7.93 -5.85 -11.20
CA VAL A 60 -6.76 -6.66 -10.79
C VAL A 60 -6.27 -6.27 -9.39
N CYS A 61 -6.28 -4.97 -9.06
CA CYS A 61 -5.88 -4.49 -7.73
C CYS A 61 -6.87 -4.95 -6.66
N ALA A 62 -8.17 -4.94 -6.97
CA ALA A 62 -9.21 -5.48 -6.10
C ALA A 62 -8.99 -6.96 -5.75
N ALA A 63 -8.65 -7.80 -6.74
CA ALA A 63 -8.35 -9.21 -6.53
C ALA A 63 -7.11 -9.42 -5.64
N SER A 64 -6.05 -8.61 -5.85
CA SER A 64 -4.84 -8.63 -5.01
C SER A 64 -5.17 -8.35 -3.55
N VAL A 65 -5.94 -7.29 -3.27
CA VAL A 65 -6.31 -6.90 -1.90
C VAL A 65 -7.11 -7.99 -1.19
N ARG A 66 -8.05 -8.66 -1.88
CA ARG A 66 -8.78 -9.81 -1.31
C ARG A 66 -7.84 -10.95 -0.91
N LYS A 67 -6.95 -11.35 -1.82
CA LYS A 67 -6.00 -12.45 -1.57
C LYS A 67 -5.03 -12.12 -0.44
N PHE A 68 -4.49 -10.90 -0.43
CA PHE A 68 -3.59 -10.45 0.61
C PHE A 68 -4.26 -10.38 1.98
N ASN A 69 -5.51 -9.94 2.05
CA ASN A 69 -6.26 -9.92 3.31
C ASN A 69 -6.49 -11.33 3.87
N GLN A 70 -6.79 -12.31 2.99
CA GLN A 70 -6.90 -13.71 3.40
C GLN A 70 -5.57 -14.23 3.98
N LEU A 71 -4.45 -14.03 3.27
CA LEU A 71 -3.12 -14.48 3.70
C LEU A 71 -2.67 -13.78 5.00
N ALA A 72 -3.01 -12.51 5.16
CA ALA A 72 -2.66 -11.74 6.33
C ALA A 72 -3.40 -12.19 7.59
N SER A 73 -4.65 -12.65 7.45
CA SER A 73 -5.38 -13.25 8.57
C SER A 73 -4.71 -14.51 9.13
N GLN A 74 -3.83 -15.14 8.34
CA GLN A 74 -3.06 -16.33 8.69
C GLN A 74 -1.64 -16.00 9.18
N THR A 75 -1.24 -14.73 9.16
CA THR A 75 0.11 -14.31 9.55
C THR A 75 0.09 -13.66 10.93
N ASP A 76 0.70 -14.32 11.91
CA ASP A 76 0.76 -13.79 13.27
C ASP A 76 1.51 -12.45 13.34
N ASN A 77 1.10 -11.56 14.25
CA ASN A 77 1.79 -10.30 14.51
C ASN A 77 2.09 -9.47 13.22
N ALA A 78 1.25 -9.55 12.21
CA ALA A 78 1.40 -8.80 10.96
C ALA A 78 0.31 -7.75 10.78
N VAL A 79 0.69 -6.64 10.16
CA VAL A 79 -0.22 -5.58 9.69
C VAL A 79 -0.03 -5.45 8.19
N VAL A 80 -1.14 -5.47 7.46
CA VAL A 80 -1.15 -5.16 6.03
C VAL A 80 -1.47 -3.70 5.86
N LEU A 81 -0.66 -3.01 5.08
CA LEU A 81 -0.91 -1.65 4.63
C LEU A 81 -1.23 -1.71 3.14
N CYS A 82 -2.45 -1.35 2.79
CA CYS A 82 -2.84 -1.16 1.39
C CYS A 82 -2.57 0.29 1.02
N ILE A 83 -1.62 0.51 0.10
CA ILE A 83 -1.10 1.83 -0.25
C ILE A 83 -1.35 2.11 -1.73
N SER A 84 -2.03 3.22 -2.01
CA SER A 84 -2.24 3.74 -3.36
C SER A 84 -2.33 5.27 -3.35
N ALA A 85 -2.36 5.85 -4.55
CA ALA A 85 -2.58 7.28 -4.75
C ALA A 85 -4.08 7.67 -4.75
N ASP A 86 -4.98 6.72 -4.48
CA ASP A 86 -6.41 7.00 -4.39
C ASP A 86 -6.73 7.83 -3.15
N LEU A 87 -7.84 8.58 -3.17
CA LEU A 87 -8.31 9.26 -1.97
C LEU A 87 -8.80 8.26 -0.89
N PRO A 88 -8.72 8.60 0.41
CA PRO A 88 -9.11 7.69 1.49
C PRO A 88 -10.56 7.21 1.38
N PHE A 89 -11.42 8.05 0.78
CA PHE A 89 -12.83 7.75 0.51
C PHE A 89 -13.01 6.62 -0.50
N ALA A 90 -12.19 6.55 -1.55
CA ALA A 90 -12.25 5.49 -2.57
C ALA A 90 -11.80 4.14 -1.98
N GLN A 91 -10.74 4.15 -1.18
CA GLN A 91 -10.29 2.96 -0.45
C GLN A 91 -11.34 2.50 0.58
N SER A 92 -11.99 3.42 1.28
CA SER A 92 -13.08 3.11 2.23
C SER A 92 -14.30 2.52 1.53
N ARG A 93 -14.68 3.07 0.37
CA ARG A 93 -15.77 2.54 -0.46
C ARG A 93 -15.50 1.09 -0.89
N PHE A 94 -14.29 0.83 -1.36
CA PHE A 94 -13.89 -0.53 -1.76
C PHE A 94 -13.96 -1.51 -0.57
N CYS A 95 -13.41 -1.13 0.58
CA CYS A 95 -13.38 -2.03 1.74
C CYS A 95 -14.77 -2.27 2.34
N GLY A 96 -15.64 -1.26 2.32
CA GLY A 96 -17.04 -1.38 2.70
C GLY A 96 -17.83 -2.32 1.78
N ALA A 97 -17.62 -2.21 0.46
CA ALA A 97 -18.26 -3.08 -0.52
C ALA A 97 -17.76 -4.53 -0.46
N GLU A 98 -16.49 -4.73 -0.10
CA GLU A 98 -15.82 -6.04 -0.06
C GLU A 98 -15.84 -6.73 1.30
N GLY A 99 -16.42 -6.09 2.34
CA GLY A 99 -16.49 -6.64 3.69
C GLY A 99 -15.12 -6.80 4.36
N LEU A 100 -14.11 -6.06 3.91
CA LEU A 100 -12.73 -6.18 4.38
C LEU A 100 -12.55 -5.39 5.69
N LYS A 101 -12.50 -6.10 6.82
CA LYS A 101 -12.39 -5.51 8.17
C LYS A 101 -10.97 -5.12 8.61
N GLN A 102 -9.92 -5.46 7.87
CA GLN A 102 -8.53 -5.34 8.35
C GLN A 102 -7.84 -4.01 7.99
N ARG A 103 -7.71 -3.20 9.04
CA ARG A 103 -6.66 -2.25 9.46
C ARG A 103 -5.71 -1.60 8.44
N HIS A 104 -5.92 -0.29 8.27
CA HIS A 104 -5.04 0.76 7.72
C HIS A 104 -4.91 0.79 6.19
N HIS A 105 -5.89 1.45 5.60
CA HIS A 105 -5.88 1.95 4.23
C HIS A 105 -5.24 3.32 4.28
N THR A 106 -4.11 3.44 3.62
CA THR A 106 -3.21 4.56 3.82
C THR A 106 -2.90 5.18 2.48
N VAL A 107 -3.30 6.42 2.33
CA VAL A 107 -3.10 7.22 1.12
C VAL A 107 -1.80 7.95 1.25
N ASP A 108 -1.04 7.99 0.16
CA ASP A 108 0.11 8.87 0.14
C ASP A 108 0.23 9.71 -1.13
N PRO A 109 -0.19 10.98 -1.07
CA PRO A 109 -0.01 11.90 -2.18
C PRO A 109 1.46 12.34 -2.38
N ALA A 110 2.36 12.08 -1.43
CA ALA A 110 3.67 12.72 -1.30
C ALA A 110 4.89 11.79 -1.49
N TRP A 111 4.70 10.47 -1.48
CA TRP A 111 5.73 9.44 -1.50
C TRP A 111 6.24 9.24 -2.91
N TRP A 112 5.34 9.36 -3.89
CA TRP A 112 5.73 9.53 -5.27
C TRP A 112 6.64 10.77 -5.44
N ARG A 113 6.34 11.87 -4.75
CA ARG A 113 7.13 13.11 -4.83
C ARG A 113 8.48 13.03 -4.11
N LEU A 114 8.62 12.18 -3.09
CA LEU A 114 9.89 11.96 -2.38
C LEU A 114 10.84 10.98 -3.09
N GLN A 115 10.43 10.41 -4.23
CA GLN A 115 11.28 9.53 -5.06
C GLN A 115 11.58 10.10 -6.45
N ALA A 116 11.06 11.29 -6.79
CA ALA A 116 11.38 12.06 -8.00
C ALA A 116 12.51 13.05 -7.73
#